data_AF-A0AA97LED2-F1
#
_entry.id   AF-A0AA97LED2-F1
#
_cell.length_a   1.000
_cell.length_b   1.000
_cell.length_c   1.000
_cell.angle_alpha   90.00
_cell.angle_beta   90.00
_cell.angle_gamma   90.00
#
_symmetry.space_group_name_H-M   'P 1'
#
loop_
_entity.id
_entity.type
_entity.pdbx_description
1 polymer ?
#
loop_
_entity_poly.entity_id
_entity_poly.type
_entity_poly.pdbx_seq_one_letter_code
_entity_poly.pdbx_strand_id
1 'polypeptide(L)'
;MDLNEPYSPTTPRPAGTTAAMKTVLYLIISFVIAHLVGAVLFGLYLHMKLDKVEDEMNLREEFLFLRRLQKCRKSQDADTSLLDCTAILNEFQNLRDLKSKVPQEIPPAKQIGTKKPTASIHFAGFQNSSQKVSVLQWTEAVYAPSDDTFSYQEGKLKVARGGRYYIYAQVTFCVNSVSYMPFSVYMYLHLPSETDHLLLKGVRTLRHSDKVCNLHSVHLGRVVELQQGHTIFINVTDSSSVNYDHGNTYFGMFELSERSP
;
A
#
# COMPACT_ATOMS: atom_id res chain seq x y z
N MET A 1 -41.15 96.90 23.52
CA MET A 1 -40.27 96.30 24.53
C MET A 1 -40.34 94.81 24.35
N ASP A 2 -39.18 94.22 24.05
CA ASP A 2 -38.92 92.79 23.99
C ASP A 2 -39.48 92.03 25.20
N LEU A 3 -39.88 90.76 25.01
CA LEU A 3 -39.11 89.63 25.56
C LEU A 3 -39.64 88.26 25.04
N ASN A 4 -38.73 87.53 24.41
CA ASN A 4 -38.42 86.09 24.51
C ASN A 4 -39.47 84.99 24.22
N GLU A 5 -39.14 84.22 23.16
CA GLU A 5 -39.37 82.77 22.93
C GLU A 5 -39.01 81.84 24.13
N PRO A 6 -39.20 80.50 24.05
CA PRO A 6 -40.21 79.65 23.39
C PRO A 6 -40.68 78.48 24.31
N TYR A 7 -41.49 77.53 23.80
CA TYR A 7 -41.51 76.05 24.06
C TYR A 7 -42.92 75.47 24.13
N SER A 8 -43.23 74.51 23.24
CA SER A 8 -44.08 73.31 23.48
C SER A 8 -44.26 72.49 22.19
N PRO A 9 -44.56 71.19 22.26
CA PRO A 9 -43.64 70.11 22.58
C PRO A 9 -43.41 69.21 21.35
N THR A 10 -42.27 68.54 21.30
CA THR A 10 -41.98 67.52 20.30
C THR A 10 -42.88 66.30 20.52
N THR A 11 -43.90 66.12 19.68
CA THR A 11 -44.64 64.86 19.58
C THR A 11 -43.70 63.70 19.22
N PRO A 12 -43.81 62.51 19.85
CA PRO A 12 -43.00 61.37 19.47
C PRO A 12 -43.40 60.91 18.07
N ARG A 13 -42.45 60.93 17.13
CA ARG A 13 -42.62 60.23 15.85
C ARG A 13 -42.73 58.73 16.12
N PRO A 14 -43.67 58.00 15.51
CA PRO A 14 -43.64 56.55 15.56
C PRO A 14 -42.39 56.08 14.82
N ALA A 15 -41.55 55.31 15.50
CA ALA A 15 -40.41 54.63 14.88
C ALA A 15 -40.93 53.55 13.93
N GLY A 16 -41.36 53.95 12.74
CA GLY A 16 -41.69 53.06 11.66
C GLY A 16 -40.42 52.37 11.18
N THR A 17 -40.26 51.09 11.50
CA THR A 17 -39.19 50.25 10.96
C THR A 17 -39.25 50.31 9.43
N THR A 18 -38.23 50.92 8.83
CA THR A 18 -38.08 51.06 7.38
C THR A 18 -38.17 49.68 6.72
N ALA A 19 -38.81 49.59 5.55
CA ALA A 19 -39.07 48.33 4.85
C ALA A 19 -37.80 47.46 4.67
N ALA A 20 -36.63 48.10 4.56
CA ALA A 20 -35.32 47.45 4.51
C ALA A 20 -34.93 46.70 5.80
N MET A 21 -35.34 47.18 6.98
CA MET A 21 -35.07 46.50 8.25
C MET A 21 -35.90 45.23 8.40
N LYS A 22 -37.13 45.24 7.87
CA LYS A 22 -38.00 44.06 7.86
C LYS A 22 -37.47 42.98 6.91
N THR A 23 -37.03 43.35 5.71
CA THR A 23 -36.45 42.39 4.75
C THR A 23 -35.17 41.76 5.28
N VAL A 24 -34.27 42.53 5.89
CA VAL A 24 -33.05 41.97 6.52
C VAL A 24 -33.39 41.02 7.67
N LEU A 25 -34.37 41.37 8.51
CA LEU A 25 -34.82 40.49 9.59
C LEU A 25 -35.41 39.17 9.06
N TYR A 26 -36.22 39.22 7.99
CA TYR A 26 -36.75 38.00 7.35
C TYR A 26 -35.64 37.12 6.76
N LEU A 27 -34.59 37.72 6.18
CA LEU A 27 -33.44 36.98 5.68
C LEU A 27 -32.67 36.28 6.80
N ILE A 28 -32.43 36.97 7.92
CA ILE A 28 -31.76 36.37 9.09
C ILE A 28 -32.59 35.21 9.65
N ILE A 29 -33.90 35.39 9.81
CA ILE A 29 -34.80 34.33 10.28
C ILE A 29 -34.77 33.13 9.34
N SER A 30 -34.81 33.36 8.02
CA SER A 30 -34.74 32.27 7.03
C SER A 30 -33.41 31.51 7.11
N PHE A 31 -32.30 32.20 7.35
CA PHE A 31 -30.99 31.59 7.47
C PHE A 31 -30.85 30.75 8.74
N VAL A 32 -31.41 31.22 9.86
CA VAL A 32 -31.45 30.49 11.12
C VAL A 32 -32.31 29.22 11.00
N ILE A 33 -33.48 29.32 10.35
CA ILE A 33 -34.33 28.16 10.09
C ILE A 33 -33.60 27.15 9.20
N ALA A 34 -32.96 27.60 8.12
CA ALA A 34 -32.18 26.74 7.23
C ALA A 34 -31.03 26.04 7.97
N HIS A 35 -30.32 26.75 8.86
CA HIS A 35 -29.27 26.16 9.69
C HIS A 35 -29.80 25.13 10.67
N LEU A 36 -30.93 25.41 11.34
CA LEU A 36 -31.56 24.45 12.26
C LEU A 36 -32.00 23.18 11.53
N VAL A 37 -32.67 23.31 10.39
CA VAL A 37 -33.09 22.17 9.57
C VAL A 37 -31.86 21.38 9.08
N GLY A 38 -30.83 22.07 8.60
CA GLY A 38 -29.58 21.45 8.16
C GLY A 38 -28.88 20.69 9.28
N ALA A 39 -28.80 21.25 10.48
CA ALA A 39 -28.19 20.61 11.64
C ALA A 39 -28.96 19.36 12.09
N VAL A 40 -30.30 19.40 12.09
CA VAL A 40 -31.13 18.24 12.42
C VAL A 40 -30.96 17.13 11.37
N LEU A 41 -31.00 17.47 10.08
CA LEU A 41 -30.80 16.49 9.00
C LEU A 41 -29.38 15.88 9.05
N PHE A 42 -28.36 16.69 9.34
CA PHE A 42 -27.00 16.21 9.51
C PHE A 42 -26.85 15.32 10.74
N GLY A 43 -27.49 15.67 11.86
CA GLY A 43 -27.54 14.83 13.06
C GLY A 43 -28.20 13.47 12.80
N LEU A 44 -29.33 13.45 12.09
CA LEU A 44 -30.00 12.21 11.68
C LEU A 44 -29.14 11.36 10.73
N TYR A 45 -28.46 12.01 9.77
CA TYR A 45 -27.53 11.34 8.87
C TYR A 45 -26.36 10.70 9.62
N LEU A 46 -25.77 11.42 10.58
CA LEU A 46 -24.70 10.89 11.42
C LEU A 46 -25.20 9.71 12.27
N HIS A 47 -26.41 9.79 12.82
CA HIS A 47 -26.99 8.70 13.60
C HIS A 47 -27.18 7.45 12.74
N MET A 48 -27.81 7.58 11.55
CA MET A 48 -27.94 6.45 10.61
C MET A 48 -26.58 5.87 10.19
N LYS A 49 -25.56 6.72 10.01
CA LYS A 49 -24.20 6.27 9.67
C LYS A 49 -23.53 5.54 10.83
N LEU A 50 -23.70 6.02 12.06
CA LEU A 50 -23.20 5.35 13.26
C LEU A 50 -23.89 4.02 13.47
N ASP A 51 -25.21 3.96 13.31
CA ASP A 51 -25.98 2.72 13.43
C ASP A 51 -25.56 1.71 12.34
N LYS A 52 -25.31 2.17 11.11
CA LYS A 52 -24.77 1.31 10.04
C LYS A 52 -23.35 0.80 10.35
N VAL A 53 -22.50 1.62 10.94
CA VAL A 53 -21.14 1.20 11.35
C VAL A 53 -21.23 0.19 12.49
N GLU A 54 -22.10 0.43 13.47
CA GLU A 54 -22.36 -0.51 14.57
C GLU A 54 -22.91 -1.85 14.05
N ASP A 55 -23.79 -1.84 13.06
CA ASP A 55 -24.33 -3.06 12.45
C ASP A 55 -23.28 -3.81 11.61
N GLU A 56 -22.45 -3.11 10.82
CA GLU A 56 -21.31 -3.70 10.12
C GLU A 56 -20.25 -4.26 11.10
N MET A 57 -20.06 -3.63 12.26
CA MET A 57 -19.23 -4.14 13.35
C MET A 57 -19.84 -5.38 14.02
N ASN A 58 -21.18 -5.47 14.10
CA ASN A 58 -21.87 -6.63 14.67
C ASN A 58 -21.89 -7.84 13.73
N LEU A 59 -21.84 -7.64 12.41
CA LEU A 59 -21.88 -8.71 11.42
C LEU A 59 -20.53 -9.42 11.21
N ARG A 60 -19.40 -8.76 11.50
CA ARG A 60 -18.06 -9.30 11.22
C ARG A 60 -17.47 -10.01 12.44
N GLU A 61 -17.26 -11.32 12.33
CA GLU A 61 -16.74 -12.18 13.40
C GLU A 61 -15.38 -11.70 13.98
N GLU A 62 -14.58 -10.99 13.18
CA GLU A 62 -13.26 -10.44 13.57
C GLU A 62 -13.35 -9.34 14.64
N PHE A 63 -14.49 -8.65 14.79
CA PHE A 63 -14.65 -7.57 15.77
C PHE A 63 -15.22 -8.02 17.12
N LEU A 64 -15.56 -9.32 17.26
CA LEU A 64 -16.04 -9.90 18.51
C LEU A 64 -15.03 -9.71 19.67
N PHE A 65 -13.73 -9.75 19.36
CA PHE A 65 -12.67 -9.55 20.33
C PHE A 65 -12.65 -8.12 20.91
N LEU A 66 -12.77 -7.09 20.06
CA LEU A 66 -12.80 -5.69 20.49
C LEU A 66 -14.04 -5.40 21.35
N ARG A 67 -15.19 -6.00 21.01
CA ARG A 67 -16.41 -5.90 21.81
C ARG A 67 -16.25 -6.57 23.18
N ARG A 68 -15.62 -7.74 23.25
CA ARG A 68 -15.29 -8.41 24.53
C ARG A 68 -14.36 -7.56 25.39
N LEU A 69 -13.31 -6.98 24.80
CA LEU A 69 -12.43 -6.05 25.49
C LEU A 69 -13.17 -4.81 26.00
N GLN A 70 -14.04 -4.22 25.19
CA GLN A 70 -14.80 -3.04 25.58
C GLN A 70 -15.80 -3.34 26.70
N LYS A 71 -16.43 -4.53 26.69
CA LYS A 71 -17.28 -5.01 27.79
C LYS A 71 -16.47 -5.18 29.07
N CYS A 72 -15.32 -5.85 29.01
CA CYS A 72 -14.42 -6.02 30.15
C CYS A 72 -13.87 -4.69 30.69
N ARG A 73 -13.74 -3.66 29.85
CA ARG A 73 -13.31 -2.31 30.28
C ARG A 73 -14.44 -1.49 30.91
N LYS A 74 -15.70 -1.78 30.58
CA LYS A 74 -16.88 -1.03 31.08
C LYS A 74 -17.51 -1.64 32.33
N SER A 75 -17.30 -2.93 32.59
CA SER A 75 -17.89 -3.62 33.75
C SER A 75 -17.07 -3.41 35.02
N GLN A 76 -17.67 -2.74 36.02
CA GLN A 76 -17.25 -2.80 37.42
C GLN A 76 -18.07 -3.84 38.23
N ASP A 77 -18.97 -4.59 37.58
CA ASP A 77 -19.65 -5.73 38.18
C ASP A 77 -19.11 -7.02 37.55
N ALA A 78 -18.34 -7.75 38.35
CA ALA A 78 -18.04 -9.15 38.12
C ALA A 78 -19.32 -10.00 38.32
N ASP A 79 -19.31 -11.20 37.76
CA ASP A 79 -20.19 -12.34 38.11
C ASP A 79 -21.46 -12.64 37.29
N THR A 80 -21.61 -12.17 36.04
CA THR A 80 -22.64 -12.80 35.15
C THR A 80 -22.23 -13.09 33.71
N SER A 81 -20.94 -13.08 33.35
CA SER A 81 -20.53 -13.55 32.03
C SER A 81 -19.35 -14.51 32.09
N LEU A 82 -19.47 -15.60 31.32
CA LEU A 82 -18.51 -16.70 31.08
C LEU A 82 -17.19 -16.23 30.42
N LEU A 83 -16.77 -15.00 30.68
CA LEU A 83 -15.59 -14.36 30.12
C LEU A 83 -14.69 -13.93 31.27
N ASP A 84 -13.50 -14.53 31.34
CA ASP A 84 -12.45 -14.09 32.26
C ASP A 84 -11.85 -12.78 31.74
N CYS A 85 -12.47 -11.67 32.14
CA CYS A 85 -12.04 -10.34 31.74
C CYS A 85 -10.61 -10.01 32.22
N THR A 86 -10.18 -10.61 33.34
CA THR A 86 -8.82 -10.42 33.86
C THR A 86 -7.80 -11.08 32.94
N ALA A 87 -8.05 -12.32 32.52
CA ALA A 87 -7.19 -13.01 31.55
C ALA A 87 -7.13 -12.27 30.20
N ILE A 88 -8.28 -11.88 29.66
CA ILE A 88 -8.36 -11.17 28.37
C ILE A 88 -7.63 -9.82 28.40
N LEU A 89 -7.79 -9.05 29.49
CA LEU A 89 -7.12 -7.75 29.64
C LEU A 89 -5.60 -7.91 29.81
N ASN A 90 -5.16 -8.90 30.59
CA ASN A 90 -3.73 -9.20 30.77
C ASN A 90 -3.08 -9.69 29.46
N GLU A 91 -3.76 -10.53 28.70
CA GLU A 91 -3.25 -11.00 27.41
C GLU A 91 -3.16 -9.86 26.38
N PHE A 92 -4.16 -8.97 26.35
CA PHE A 92 -4.12 -7.78 25.52
C PHE A 92 -3.00 -6.80 25.94
N GLN A 93 -2.76 -6.62 27.23
CA GLN A 93 -1.64 -5.81 27.73
C GLN A 93 -0.28 -6.43 27.35
N ASN A 94 -0.12 -7.74 27.51
CA ASN A 94 1.07 -8.46 27.07
C ASN A 94 1.34 -8.27 25.57
N LEU A 95 0.30 -8.39 24.72
CA LEU A 95 0.43 -8.16 23.28
C LEU A 95 0.77 -6.70 22.94
N ARG A 96 0.27 -5.72 23.70
CA ARG A 96 0.63 -4.31 23.54
C ARG A 96 2.08 -4.06 23.94
N ASP A 97 2.55 -4.65 25.03
CA ASP A 97 3.92 -4.51 25.52
C ASP A 97 4.92 -5.29 24.64
N LEU A 98 4.46 -6.35 23.96
CA LEU A 98 5.23 -7.01 22.90
C LEU A 98 5.60 -6.03 21.79
N LYS A 99 4.76 -5.03 21.48
CA LYS A 99 5.09 -3.95 20.53
C LYS A 99 6.24 -3.05 21.03
N SER A 100 6.41 -2.92 22.34
CA SER A 100 7.55 -2.25 23.00
C SER A 100 8.79 -3.14 23.10
N LYS A 101 8.61 -4.46 23.01
CA LYS A 101 9.67 -5.49 23.07
C LYS A 101 9.93 -6.16 21.71
N VAL A 102 9.49 -5.59 20.60
CA VAL A 102 9.95 -6.02 19.27
C VAL A 102 11.41 -5.58 19.18
N PRO A 103 12.39 -6.49 19.23
CA PRO A 103 13.73 -6.13 18.82
C PRO A 103 13.61 -5.63 17.37
N GLN A 104 14.35 -4.57 17.02
CA GLN A 104 14.59 -4.12 15.63
C GLN A 104 14.37 -5.27 14.64
N GLU A 105 13.42 -5.10 13.72
CA GLU A 105 13.01 -6.06 12.68
C GLU A 105 13.82 -7.35 12.68
N ILE A 106 13.26 -8.44 13.22
CA ILE A 106 13.87 -9.76 13.07
C ILE A 106 14.04 -9.95 11.56
N PRO A 107 15.29 -10.03 11.05
CA PRO A 107 15.50 -10.25 9.63
C PRO A 107 14.73 -11.52 9.29
N PRO A 108 13.93 -11.52 8.22
CA PRO A 108 13.18 -12.71 7.82
C PRO A 108 14.12 -13.92 7.83
N ALA A 109 13.79 -14.89 8.68
CA ALA A 109 14.70 -15.99 9.00
C ALA A 109 14.98 -16.80 7.73
N LYS A 110 16.21 -16.72 7.23
CA LYS A 110 16.70 -17.54 6.13
C LYS A 110 16.63 -19.01 6.55
N GLN A 111 15.82 -19.80 5.85
CA GLN A 111 15.75 -21.24 6.09
C GLN A 111 17.04 -21.91 5.60
N ILE A 112 17.78 -22.53 6.53
CA ILE A 112 19.00 -23.29 6.22
C ILE A 112 18.62 -24.77 6.20
N GLY A 113 18.60 -25.38 5.01
CA GLY A 113 18.35 -26.81 4.84
C GLY A 113 19.53 -27.68 5.26
N THR A 114 19.27 -28.94 5.62
CA THR A 114 20.27 -29.91 6.09
C THR A 114 20.96 -30.71 4.96
N LYS A 115 20.45 -30.64 3.73
CA LYS A 115 21.05 -31.28 2.54
C LYS A 115 21.98 -30.31 1.82
N LYS A 116 23.01 -30.84 1.13
CA LYS A 116 23.90 -30.07 0.24
C LYS A 116 23.03 -29.09 -0.57
N PRO A 117 23.17 -27.77 -0.38
CA PRO A 117 22.33 -26.82 -1.10
C PRO A 117 22.62 -26.97 -2.58
N THR A 118 21.61 -27.32 -3.38
CA THR A 118 21.61 -26.98 -4.79
C THR A 118 21.73 -25.46 -4.88
N ALA A 119 22.71 -24.96 -5.65
CA ALA A 119 23.03 -23.54 -5.67
C ALA A 119 21.76 -22.72 -5.94
N SER A 120 21.47 -21.74 -5.09
CA SER A 120 20.32 -20.85 -5.27
C SER A 120 20.67 -19.40 -4.96
N ILE A 121 19.99 -18.48 -5.65
CA ILE A 121 20.10 -17.06 -5.42
C ILE A 121 18.77 -16.37 -5.70
N HIS A 122 18.48 -15.33 -4.91
CA HIS A 122 17.32 -14.48 -5.09
C HIS A 122 17.70 -13.04 -4.79
N PHE A 123 17.30 -12.15 -5.68
CA PHE A 123 17.50 -10.72 -5.56
C PHE A 123 16.17 -9.99 -5.44
N ALA A 124 16.18 -8.93 -4.65
CA ALA A 124 15.14 -7.92 -4.65
C ALA A 124 15.46 -6.84 -5.69
N GLY A 125 14.43 -6.29 -6.34
CA GLY A 125 14.58 -5.16 -7.24
C GLY A 125 15.16 -3.96 -6.50
N PHE A 126 16.08 -3.25 -7.14
CA PHE A 126 16.70 -2.05 -6.60
C PHE A 126 16.81 -0.96 -7.66
N GLN A 127 16.62 0.30 -7.24
CA GLN A 127 16.82 1.46 -8.09
C GLN A 127 17.72 2.47 -7.38
N ASN A 128 18.93 2.66 -7.92
CA ASN A 128 19.92 3.58 -7.33
C ASN A 128 19.65 5.06 -7.67
N SER A 129 18.97 5.32 -8.78
CA SER A 129 18.66 6.67 -9.25
C SER A 129 17.35 6.69 -10.01
N SER A 130 16.72 7.87 -10.13
CA SER A 130 15.53 8.06 -10.94
C SER A 130 15.79 7.93 -12.45
N GLN A 131 17.02 7.60 -12.87
CA GLN A 131 17.36 7.45 -14.27
C GLN A 131 16.73 6.17 -14.85
N LYS A 132 16.23 6.30 -16.08
CA LYS A 132 15.70 5.17 -16.84
C LYS A 132 16.85 4.25 -17.25
N VAL A 133 16.76 2.97 -16.89
CA VAL A 133 17.71 1.92 -17.23
C VAL A 133 17.02 0.88 -18.11
N SER A 134 17.75 0.30 -19.06
CA SER A 134 17.23 -0.79 -19.89
C SER A 134 17.27 -2.12 -19.14
N VAL A 135 18.37 -2.38 -18.43
CA VAL A 135 18.62 -3.57 -17.60
C VAL A 135 18.27 -3.25 -16.14
N LEU A 136 17.36 -4.04 -15.56
CA LEU A 136 16.97 -3.89 -14.16
C LEU A 136 18.16 -4.19 -13.23
N GLN A 137 18.23 -3.43 -12.14
CA GLN A 137 19.25 -3.57 -11.12
C GLN A 137 18.68 -4.29 -9.89
N TRP A 138 19.58 -4.93 -9.16
CA TRP A 138 19.24 -5.92 -8.14
C TRP A 138 20.08 -5.70 -6.89
N THR A 139 19.52 -6.04 -5.74
CA THR A 139 20.24 -6.11 -4.46
C THR A 139 19.97 -7.45 -3.79
N GLU A 140 20.85 -7.88 -2.90
CA GLU A 140 20.68 -9.11 -2.14
C GLU A 140 19.38 -9.08 -1.33
N ALA A 141 18.59 -10.14 -1.44
CA ALA A 141 17.41 -10.31 -0.62
C ALA A 141 17.80 -10.93 0.72
N VAL A 142 17.65 -10.16 1.81
CA VAL A 142 18.03 -10.56 3.18
C VAL A 142 17.35 -11.87 3.63
N TYR A 143 16.17 -12.18 3.09
CA TYR A 143 15.40 -13.39 3.40
C TYR A 143 15.84 -14.64 2.64
N ALA A 144 16.72 -14.53 1.66
CA ALA A 144 17.00 -15.61 0.72
C ALA A 144 18.47 -16.09 0.78
N PRO A 145 18.72 -17.36 0.40
CA PRO A 145 20.08 -17.81 0.16
C PRO A 145 20.74 -17.07 -1.00
N SER A 146 22.03 -16.84 -0.83
CA SER A 146 22.97 -16.38 -1.84
C SER A 146 24.12 -17.37 -1.80
N ASP A 147 24.40 -17.99 -2.94
CA ASP A 147 25.40 -19.02 -3.13
C ASP A 147 26.54 -18.45 -3.98
N ASP A 148 27.78 -18.79 -3.65
CA ASP A 148 29.00 -18.29 -4.32
C ASP A 148 29.15 -18.83 -5.76
N THR A 149 28.34 -19.81 -6.16
CA THR A 149 28.20 -20.28 -7.54
C THR A 149 27.68 -19.18 -8.47
N PHE A 150 27.09 -18.12 -7.92
CA PHE A 150 26.58 -16.99 -8.69
C PHE A 150 27.40 -15.73 -8.45
N SER A 151 27.67 -15.00 -9.53
CA SER A 151 28.29 -13.68 -9.47
C SER A 151 27.38 -12.65 -10.12
N TYR A 152 27.30 -11.47 -9.51
CA TYR A 152 26.46 -10.37 -9.96
C TYR A 152 27.31 -9.20 -10.44
N GLN A 153 26.96 -8.63 -11.59
CA GLN A 153 27.56 -7.41 -12.11
C GLN A 153 26.54 -6.64 -12.96
N GLU A 154 26.28 -5.38 -12.61
CA GLU A 154 25.49 -4.42 -13.42
C GLU A 154 24.11 -4.94 -13.88
N GLY A 155 23.34 -5.56 -12.98
CA GLY A 155 22.02 -6.11 -13.31
C GLY A 155 22.05 -7.52 -13.92
N LYS A 156 23.25 -8.08 -14.13
CA LYS A 156 23.45 -9.37 -14.77
C LYS A 156 23.92 -10.43 -13.78
N LEU A 157 23.32 -11.62 -13.85
CA LEU A 157 23.59 -12.76 -13.00
C LEU A 157 24.31 -13.86 -13.77
N LYS A 158 25.57 -14.10 -13.41
CA LYS A 158 26.46 -15.05 -14.08
C LYS A 158 26.61 -16.33 -13.27
N VAL A 159 26.56 -17.48 -13.94
CA VAL A 159 26.77 -18.79 -13.33
C VAL A 159 28.22 -19.25 -13.43
N ALA A 160 28.77 -19.78 -12.34
CA ALA A 160 30.14 -20.31 -12.28
C ALA A 160 30.23 -21.77 -12.71
N ARG A 161 29.12 -22.53 -12.66
CA ARG A 161 29.06 -23.95 -13.02
C ARG A 161 27.98 -24.21 -14.07
N GLY A 162 28.19 -25.26 -14.86
CA GLY A 162 27.23 -25.71 -15.86
C GLY A 162 26.20 -26.67 -15.25
N GLY A 163 24.94 -26.52 -15.65
CA GLY A 163 23.84 -27.30 -15.09
C GLY A 163 22.48 -26.91 -15.64
N ARG A 164 21.44 -27.60 -15.15
CA ARG A 164 20.04 -27.21 -15.38
C ARG A 164 19.58 -26.34 -14.24
N TYR A 165 19.09 -25.15 -14.57
CA TYR A 165 18.61 -24.16 -13.61
C TYR A 165 17.15 -23.83 -13.89
N TYR A 166 16.37 -23.66 -12.83
CA TYR A 166 15.10 -22.94 -12.94
C TYR A 166 15.37 -21.46 -12.69
N ILE A 167 15.15 -20.64 -13.71
CA ILE A 167 15.29 -19.19 -13.65
C ILE A 167 13.91 -18.56 -13.56
N TYR A 168 13.76 -17.50 -12.76
CA TYR A 168 12.47 -16.83 -12.59
C TYR A 168 12.63 -15.34 -12.28
N ALA A 169 11.65 -14.54 -12.69
CA ALA A 169 11.57 -13.13 -12.37
C ALA A 169 10.10 -12.71 -12.24
N GLN A 170 9.84 -11.79 -11.32
CA GLN A 170 8.59 -11.02 -11.29
C GLN A 170 8.93 -9.55 -11.37
N VAL A 171 8.21 -8.84 -12.22
CA VAL A 171 8.28 -7.38 -12.29
C VAL A 171 6.88 -6.85 -12.08
N THR A 172 6.72 -6.05 -11.04
CA THR A 172 5.50 -5.28 -10.81
C THR A 172 5.74 -3.86 -11.25
N PHE A 173 4.79 -3.28 -11.96
CA PHE A 173 4.89 -1.96 -12.54
C PHE A 173 3.54 -1.27 -12.51
N CYS A 174 3.59 0.04 -12.62
CA CYS A 174 2.45 0.90 -12.73
C CYS A 174 2.62 1.83 -13.92
N VAL A 175 1.63 1.84 -14.80
CA VAL A 175 1.61 2.75 -15.96
C VAL A 175 0.46 3.72 -15.78
N ASN A 176 0.75 5.02 -15.89
CA ASN A 176 -0.29 6.06 -15.89
C ASN A 176 -1.01 6.11 -17.26
N SER A 177 -2.30 6.46 -17.22
CA SER A 177 -3.35 6.28 -18.25
C SER A 177 -3.13 6.84 -19.66
N VAL A 178 -1.99 7.46 -19.97
CA VAL A 178 -1.79 8.11 -21.27
C VAL A 178 -1.04 7.22 -22.28
N SER A 179 -0.54 6.05 -21.86
CA SER A 179 0.25 5.18 -22.73
C SER A 179 -0.52 3.94 -23.18
N TYR A 180 -0.89 3.89 -24.46
CA TYR A 180 -1.37 2.68 -25.14
C TYR A 180 -0.23 1.66 -25.40
N MET A 181 1.01 1.99 -25.01
CA MET A 181 2.15 1.12 -25.28
C MET A 181 2.15 -0.07 -24.32
N PRO A 182 2.39 -1.29 -24.83
CA PRO A 182 2.48 -2.46 -23.98
C PRO A 182 3.70 -2.39 -23.07
N PHE A 183 3.53 -2.72 -21.79
CA PHE A 183 4.66 -2.94 -20.90
C PHE A 183 5.18 -4.35 -21.14
N SER A 184 6.47 -4.48 -21.43
CA SER A 184 7.09 -5.79 -21.68
C SER A 184 8.25 -6.04 -20.74
N VAL A 185 8.34 -7.26 -20.24
CA VAL A 185 9.44 -7.80 -19.45
C VAL A 185 10.14 -8.85 -20.31
N TYR A 186 11.46 -8.76 -20.41
CA TYR A 186 12.29 -9.64 -21.21
C TYR A 186 13.35 -10.27 -20.33
N MET A 187 13.55 -11.57 -20.48
CA MET A 187 14.64 -12.31 -19.86
C MET A 187 15.59 -12.77 -20.94
N TYR A 188 16.83 -12.32 -20.87
CA TYR A 188 17.86 -12.58 -21.87
C TYR A 188 18.97 -13.46 -21.31
N LEU A 189 19.57 -14.25 -22.20
CA LEU A 189 20.84 -14.93 -22.02
C LEU A 189 21.92 -14.16 -22.77
N HIS A 190 22.92 -13.69 -22.04
CA HIS A 190 24.17 -13.18 -22.59
C HIS A 190 25.19 -14.30 -22.63
N LEU A 191 25.69 -14.58 -23.83
CA LEU A 191 26.81 -15.46 -24.11
C LEU A 191 28.01 -14.57 -24.45
N PRO A 192 29.21 -14.79 -23.85
CA PRO A 192 30.39 -14.05 -24.23
C PRO A 192 30.63 -14.12 -25.75
N SER A 193 30.87 -12.98 -26.39
CA SER A 193 31.15 -12.87 -27.83
C SER A 193 29.99 -13.19 -28.79
N GLU A 194 28.77 -13.33 -28.28
CA GLU A 194 27.56 -13.51 -29.08
C GLU A 194 26.53 -12.39 -28.81
N THR A 195 25.52 -12.31 -29.66
CA THR A 195 24.35 -11.45 -29.43
C THR A 195 23.47 -12.00 -28.33
N ASP A 196 22.83 -11.13 -27.55
CA ASP A 196 21.93 -11.56 -26.49
C ASP A 196 20.74 -12.37 -27.03
N HIS A 197 20.48 -13.53 -26.42
CA HIS A 197 19.41 -14.44 -26.81
C HIS A 197 18.18 -14.28 -25.92
N LEU A 198 17.01 -14.03 -26.50
CA LEU A 198 15.77 -13.90 -25.75
C LEU A 198 15.30 -15.27 -25.23
N LEU A 199 15.19 -15.44 -23.91
CA LEU A 199 14.71 -16.68 -23.30
C LEU A 199 13.21 -16.69 -23.05
N LEU A 200 12.69 -15.58 -22.52
CA LEU A 200 11.27 -15.39 -22.17
C LEU A 200 10.88 -13.93 -22.36
N LYS A 201 9.62 -13.71 -22.75
CA LYS A 201 9.00 -12.39 -22.85
C LYS A 201 7.60 -12.45 -22.26
N GLY A 202 7.32 -11.53 -21.34
CA GLY A 202 5.97 -11.29 -20.84
C GLY A 202 5.51 -9.90 -21.27
N VAL A 203 4.27 -9.79 -21.71
CA VAL A 203 3.71 -8.53 -22.20
C VAL A 203 2.38 -8.28 -21.53
N ARG A 204 2.16 -7.04 -21.11
CA ARG A 204 0.87 -6.59 -20.63
C ARG A 204 0.49 -5.30 -21.33
N THR A 205 -0.60 -5.38 -22.07
CA THR A 205 -1.25 -4.20 -22.65
C THR A 205 -2.25 -3.67 -21.63
N LEU A 206 -2.16 -2.39 -21.31
CA LEU A 206 -3.05 -1.74 -20.38
C LEU A 206 -4.05 -0.88 -21.15
N ARG A 207 -5.33 -1.04 -20.84
CA ARG A 207 -6.40 -0.16 -21.32
C ARG A 207 -7.01 0.49 -20.08
N HIS A 208 -6.54 1.68 -19.72
CA HIS A 208 -7.13 2.43 -18.61
C HIS A 208 -7.29 3.90 -18.95
N SER A 209 -8.47 4.42 -18.63
CA SER A 209 -8.84 5.84 -18.66
C SER A 209 -8.64 6.54 -17.31
N ASP A 210 -8.14 5.84 -16.30
CA ASP A 210 -8.10 6.33 -14.92
C ASP A 210 -6.79 7.08 -14.63
N LYS A 211 -6.87 8.23 -13.97
CA LYS A 211 -5.69 9.00 -13.54
C LYS A 211 -4.87 8.32 -12.43
N VAL A 212 -5.37 7.22 -11.88
CA VAL A 212 -4.78 6.51 -10.74
C VAL A 212 -3.91 5.37 -11.24
N CYS A 213 -2.74 5.25 -10.61
CA CYS A 213 -1.77 4.21 -10.83
C CYS A 213 -2.32 2.83 -10.45
N ASN A 214 -2.47 1.93 -11.44
CA ASN A 214 -2.87 0.53 -11.23
C ASN A 214 -1.64 -0.38 -11.28
N LEU A 215 -1.41 -1.14 -10.20
CA LEU A 215 -0.30 -2.08 -10.13
C LEU A 215 -0.61 -3.35 -10.93
N HIS A 216 0.37 -3.76 -11.73
CA HIS A 216 0.31 -4.97 -12.52
C HIS A 216 1.62 -5.72 -12.41
N SER A 217 1.55 -7.05 -12.39
CA SER A 217 2.72 -7.91 -12.33
C SER A 217 2.80 -8.81 -13.56
N VAL A 218 4.03 -9.07 -13.99
CA VAL A 218 4.40 -10.08 -14.97
C VAL A 218 5.41 -11.02 -14.30
N HIS A 219 5.07 -12.30 -14.27
CA HIS A 219 5.94 -13.36 -13.77
C HIS A 219 6.43 -14.21 -14.94
N LEU A 220 7.73 -14.50 -14.96
CA LEU A 220 8.41 -15.32 -15.95
C LEU A 220 9.19 -16.41 -15.23
N GLY A 221 9.14 -17.64 -15.74
CA GLY A 221 9.97 -18.72 -15.23
C GLY A 221 10.11 -19.87 -16.22
N ARG A 222 11.28 -20.50 -16.27
CA ARG A 222 11.52 -21.72 -17.05
C ARG A 222 12.74 -22.47 -16.55
N VAL A 223 12.83 -23.74 -16.95
CA VAL A 223 14.09 -24.49 -16.90
C VAL A 223 14.96 -24.11 -18.10
N VAL A 224 16.26 -23.94 -17.86
CA VAL A 224 17.27 -23.65 -18.88
C VAL A 224 18.56 -24.41 -18.56
N GLU A 225 19.28 -24.82 -19.60
CA GLU A 225 20.64 -25.33 -19.47
C GLU A 225 21.62 -24.16 -19.60
N LEU A 226 22.46 -23.99 -18.58
CA LEU A 226 23.49 -22.95 -18.56
C LEU A 226 24.87 -23.59 -18.52
N GLN A 227 25.84 -22.93 -19.14
CA GLN A 227 27.25 -23.28 -19.04
C GLN A 227 27.97 -22.27 -18.17
N GLN A 228 29.17 -22.63 -17.72
CA GLN A 228 30.03 -21.71 -17.00
C GLN A 228 30.20 -20.41 -17.80
N GLY A 229 29.98 -19.28 -17.13
CA GLY A 229 30.11 -17.96 -17.71
C GLY A 229 28.85 -17.41 -18.39
N HIS A 230 27.82 -18.24 -18.59
CA HIS A 230 26.52 -17.76 -19.06
C HIS A 230 25.93 -16.75 -18.07
N THR A 231 25.29 -15.74 -18.61
CA THR A 231 24.80 -14.61 -17.82
C THR A 231 23.34 -14.32 -18.17
N ILE A 232 22.48 -14.18 -17.16
CA ILE A 232 21.05 -13.87 -17.31
C ILE A 232 20.78 -12.45 -16.83
N PHE A 233 19.94 -11.71 -17.55
CA PHE A 233 19.52 -10.38 -17.15
C PHE A 233 18.09 -10.06 -17.60
N ILE A 234 17.48 -9.08 -16.95
CA ILE A 234 16.09 -8.69 -17.19
C ILE A 234 16.02 -7.27 -17.75
N ASN A 235 15.34 -7.13 -18.89
CA ASN A 235 15.01 -5.84 -19.48
C ASN A 235 13.53 -5.54 -19.38
N VAL A 236 13.20 -4.25 -19.33
CA VAL A 236 11.82 -3.78 -19.38
C VAL A 236 11.65 -2.63 -20.37
N THR A 237 10.44 -2.41 -20.84
CA THR A 237 10.12 -1.25 -21.71
C THR A 237 10.31 0.09 -21.00
N ASP A 238 10.03 0.15 -19.70
CA ASP A 238 10.16 1.38 -18.92
C ASP A 238 10.47 1.10 -17.45
N SER A 239 11.74 1.22 -17.05
CA SER A 239 12.15 0.98 -15.66
C SER A 239 11.60 2.02 -14.68
N SER A 240 11.20 3.21 -15.15
CA SER A 240 10.64 4.27 -14.31
C SER A 240 9.24 3.95 -13.78
N SER A 241 8.55 3.04 -14.47
CA SER A 241 7.23 2.55 -14.09
C SER A 241 7.28 1.33 -13.15
N VAL A 242 8.47 0.78 -12.87
CA VAL A 242 8.64 -0.42 -12.04
C VAL A 242 8.48 -0.06 -10.56
N ASN A 243 7.73 -0.89 -9.83
CA ASN A 243 7.62 -0.82 -8.39
C ASN A 243 8.72 -1.69 -7.75
N TYR A 244 9.59 -1.07 -6.97
CA TYR A 244 10.72 -1.70 -6.27
C TYR A 244 10.45 -1.95 -4.78
N ASP A 245 9.19 -1.80 -4.33
CA ASP A 245 8.84 -2.13 -2.96
C ASP A 245 9.08 -3.62 -2.71
N HIS A 246 9.39 -3.93 -1.45
CA HIS A 246 9.77 -5.27 -1.05
C HIS A 246 8.74 -6.33 -1.47
N GLY A 247 9.19 -7.33 -2.25
CA GLY A 247 8.36 -8.46 -2.73
C GLY A 247 7.61 -8.21 -4.03
N ASN A 248 7.59 -6.98 -4.56
CA ASN A 248 6.89 -6.65 -5.80
C ASN A 248 7.70 -7.02 -7.05
N THR A 249 9.00 -6.73 -7.02
CA THR A 249 9.93 -7.00 -8.14
C THR A 249 11.13 -7.78 -7.64
N TYR A 250 11.41 -8.93 -8.25
CA TYR A 250 12.48 -9.85 -7.85
C TYR A 250 12.97 -10.71 -9.02
N PHE A 251 14.19 -11.22 -8.90
CA PHE A 251 14.82 -12.10 -9.88
C PHE A 251 15.69 -13.13 -9.16
N GLY A 252 15.61 -14.39 -9.57
CA GLY A 252 16.41 -15.44 -8.97
C GLY A 252 16.54 -16.68 -9.83
N MET A 253 17.33 -17.61 -9.33
CA MET A 253 17.47 -18.94 -9.92
C MET A 253 17.93 -19.97 -8.90
N PHE A 254 17.67 -21.24 -9.19
CA PHE A 254 18.23 -22.36 -8.45
C PHE A 254 18.57 -23.54 -9.35
N GLU A 255 19.59 -24.29 -8.95
CA GLU A 255 20.09 -25.47 -9.64
C GLU A 255 19.15 -26.66 -9.42
N LEU A 256 18.84 -27.38 -10.50
CA LEU A 256 18.03 -28.60 -10.50
C LEU A 256 18.89 -29.86 -10.61
N SER A 257 19.94 -29.79 -11.43
CA SER A 257 20.92 -30.86 -11.58
C SER A 257 22.20 -30.32 -12.21
N GLU A 258 23.33 -30.88 -11.80
CA GLU A 258 24.61 -30.68 -12.50
C GLU A 258 24.51 -31.20 -13.95
N ARG A 259 25.32 -30.64 -14.86
CA ARG A 259 25.41 -31.13 -16.23
C ARG A 259 26.13 -32.49 -16.21
N SER A 260 25.51 -33.52 -16.78
CA SER A 260 26.19 -34.80 -16.99
C SER A 260 27.38 -34.59 -17.93
N PRO A 261 28.57 -35.12 -17.60
CA PRO A 261 29.77 -35.00 -18.43
C PRO A 261 29.59 -35.57 -19.83
#